data_AF-A0A8J2A0N9-F1
#
_entry.id   AF-A0A8J2A0N9-F1
#
_cell.length_a   1.000
_cell.length_b   1.000
_cell.length_c   1.000
_cell.angle_alpha   90.00
_cell.angle_beta   90.00
_cell.angle_gamma   90.00
#
_symmetry.space_group_name_H-M   'P 1'
#
loop_
_entity.id
_entity.type
_entity.pdbx_description
1 polymer ?
#
loop_
_entity_poly.entity_id
_entity_poly.type
_entity_poly.pdbx_seq_one_letter_code
_entity_poly.pdbx_strand_id
1 'polypeptide(L)'
;VVRFSEEVSQAVPLRQGVPQGTCLGPFVWCSFVDVLLQELAERCPKVQVLAYVDDLALTCEYEENTKSEAQAQLQHASDIVSDFCKASNVELSPGKCAYTVFQTEFACELDELRLTGSGESLV
;
A
#
# COMPACT_ATOMS: atom_id res chain seq x y z
N VAL A 1 -6.09 9.77 32.48
CA VAL A 1 -5.01 10.17 33.41
C VAL A 1 -4.33 8.90 33.89
N VAL A 2 -3.10 8.68 33.44
CA VAL A 2 -2.26 7.56 33.84
C VAL A 2 -1.27 8.08 34.88
N ARG A 3 -1.16 7.41 36.02
CA ARG A 3 -0.18 7.74 37.07
C ARG A 3 0.91 6.68 37.05
N PHE A 4 2.17 7.10 36.95
CA PHE A 4 3.32 6.20 37.08
C PHE A 4 4.26 6.76 38.14
N SER A 5 4.51 5.97 39.19
CA SER A 5 5.19 6.42 40.40
C SER A 5 4.53 7.69 40.97
N GLU A 6 5.25 8.81 41.04
CA GLU A 6 4.73 10.08 41.56
C GLU A 6 4.22 11.03 40.45
N GLU A 7 4.40 10.67 39.18
CA GLU A 7 4.04 11.53 38.04
C GLU A 7 2.66 11.19 37.48
N VAL A 8 1.99 12.22 36.97
CA VAL A 8 0.66 12.14 36.37
C VAL A 8 0.76 12.55 34.91
N SER A 9 0.23 11.71 34.01
CA SER A 9 0.23 11.96 32.57
C SER A 9 -0.43 13.30 32.23
N GLN A 10 0.16 14.05 31.30
CA GLN A 10 -0.44 15.26 30.75
C GLN A 10 -1.17 14.98 29.44
N ALA A 11 -2.16 15.82 29.11
CA ALA A 11 -2.82 15.76 27.82
C ALA A 11 -1.87 16.24 26.72
N VAL A 12 -1.66 15.40 25.71
CA VAL A 12 -0.88 15.75 24.51
C VAL A 12 -1.85 15.82 23.33
N PRO A 13 -2.00 16.98 22.66
CA PRO A 13 -2.87 17.08 21.50
C PRO A 13 -2.26 16.30 20.32
N LEU A 14 -3.01 15.33 19.80
CA LEU A 14 -2.66 14.62 18.57
C LEU A 14 -3.02 15.51 17.37
N ARG A 15 -2.04 15.76 16.50
CA ARG A 15 -2.21 16.56 15.27
C ARG A 15 -2.43 15.72 14.02
N GLN A 16 -2.09 14.43 14.08
CA GLN A 16 -2.13 13.49 12.96
C GLN A 16 -2.47 12.09 13.49
N GLY A 17 -3.07 11.29 12.60
CA GLY A 17 -3.49 9.92 12.91
C GLY A 17 -4.82 9.86 13.68
N VAL A 18 -5.29 8.63 13.85
CA VAL A 18 -6.48 8.32 14.65
C VAL A 18 -6.05 7.49 15.86
N PRO A 19 -6.56 7.75 17.07
CA PRO A 19 -6.16 6.99 18.25
C PRO A 19 -6.47 5.50 18.10
N GLN A 20 -5.49 4.66 18.44
CA GLN A 20 -5.65 3.21 18.45
C GLN A 20 -6.69 2.78 19.48
N GLY A 21 -7.47 1.75 19.16
CA GLY A 21 -8.54 1.25 20.03
C GLY A 21 -9.84 2.06 19.97
N THR A 22 -9.93 3.08 19.12
CA THR A 22 -11.21 3.75 18.84
C THR A 22 -12.09 2.88 17.95
N CYS A 23 -13.39 2.83 18.23
CA CYS A 23 -14.35 2.10 17.39
C CYS A 23 -14.53 2.73 16.00
N LEU A 24 -14.26 4.03 15.87
CA LEU A 24 -14.35 4.76 14.60
C LEU A 24 -13.05 4.76 13.80
N GLY A 25 -11.91 4.43 14.40
CA GLY A 25 -10.61 4.38 13.72
C GLY A 25 -10.62 3.57 12.44
N PRO A 26 -11.15 2.33 12.44
CA PRO A 26 -11.26 1.52 11.24
C PRO A 26 -12.10 2.18 10.14
N PHE A 27 -13.22 2.82 10.50
CA PHE A 27 -14.08 3.49 9.53
C PHE A 27 -13.39 4.69 8.88
N VAL A 28 -12.72 5.53 9.69
CA VAL A 28 -11.96 6.68 9.18
C VAL A 28 -10.85 6.23 8.24
N TRP A 29 -10.15 5.14 8.58
CA TRP A 29 -9.15 4.55 7.71
C TRP A 29 -9.74 4.08 6.37
N CYS A 30 -10.84 3.32 6.40
CA CYS A 30 -11.50 2.87 5.18
C CYS A 30 -11.92 4.05 4.30
N SER A 31 -12.54 5.10 4.86
CA SER A 31 -12.92 6.30 4.08
C SER A 31 -11.72 7.06 3.51
N PHE A 32 -10.59 7.06 4.21
CA PHE A 32 -9.37 7.70 3.74
C PHE A 32 -8.73 6.93 2.57
N VAL A 33 -8.64 5.60 2.68
CA VAL A 33 -8.07 4.73 1.62
C VAL A 33 -8.99 4.57 0.42
N ASP A 34 -10.31 4.75 0.58
CA ASP A 34 -11.28 4.65 -0.53
C ASP A 34 -10.93 5.57 -1.71
N VAL A 35 -10.35 6.75 -1.44
CA VAL A 35 -9.87 7.69 -2.48
C VAL A 35 -8.79 7.04 -3.36
N LEU A 36 -7.82 6.37 -2.75
CA LEU A 36 -6.77 5.63 -3.47
C LEU A 36 -7.36 4.47 -4.27
N LEU A 37 -8.31 3.73 -3.68
CA LEU A 37 -8.93 2.58 -4.36
C LEU A 37 -9.73 3.00 -5.59
N GLN A 38 -10.47 4.11 -5.51
CA GLN A 38 -11.17 4.68 -6.65
C GLN A 38 -10.20 5.13 -7.75
N GLU A 39 -9.11 5.81 -7.37
CA GLU A 39 -8.09 6.24 -8.34
C GLU A 39 -7.43 5.06 -9.06
N LEU A 40 -7.10 3.98 -8.34
CA LEU A 40 -6.56 2.75 -8.91
C LEU A 40 -7.56 2.07 -9.85
N ALA A 41 -8.84 2.00 -9.46
CA ALA A 41 -9.88 1.40 -10.29
C ALA A 41 -10.11 2.16 -11.60
N GLU A 42 -10.04 3.50 -11.57
CA GLU A 42 -10.20 4.35 -12.74
C GLU A 42 -8.98 4.32 -13.67
N ARG A 43 -7.77 4.36 -13.11
CA ARG A 43 -6.53 4.53 -13.87
C ARG A 43 -5.86 3.21 -14.26
N CYS A 44 -6.12 2.14 -13.52
CA CYS A 44 -5.50 0.82 -13.71
C CYS A 44 -6.55 -0.30 -13.79
N PRO A 45 -7.47 -0.28 -14.78
CA PRO A 45 -8.60 -1.21 -14.83
C PRO A 45 -8.23 -2.70 -15.00
N LYS A 46 -6.98 -3.01 -15.37
CA LYS A 46 -6.46 -4.38 -15.46
C LYS A 46 -5.85 -4.88 -14.13
N VAL A 47 -5.63 -3.99 -13.17
CA VAL A 47 -5.06 -4.31 -11.86
C VAL A 47 -6.20 -4.56 -10.88
N GLN A 48 -6.23 -5.75 -10.29
CA GLN A 48 -7.08 -6.05 -9.16
C GLN A 48 -6.39 -5.59 -7.88
N VAL A 49 -7.19 -5.06 -6.95
CA VAL A 49 -6.70 -4.53 -5.68
C VAL A 49 -7.36 -5.28 -4.54
N LEU A 50 -6.55 -5.85 -3.65
CA LEU A 50 -7.01 -6.39 -2.38
C LEU A 50 -6.48 -5.49 -1.27
N ALA A 51 -7.37 -4.93 -0.46
CA ALA A 51 -7.03 -4.04 0.65
C ALA A 51 -7.55 -4.60 1.96
N TYR A 52 -6.69 -4.66 2.98
CA TYR A 52 -7.05 -5.03 4.34
C TYR A 52 -6.27 -4.17 5.32
N VAL A 53 -6.95 -3.21 5.96
CA VAL A 53 -6.29 -2.23 6.84
C VAL A 53 -5.14 -1.56 6.07
N ASP A 54 -3.90 -1.62 6.56
CA ASP A 54 -2.70 -1.04 5.95
C ASP A 54 -2.05 -1.94 4.90
N ASP A 55 -2.48 -3.20 4.78
CA ASP A 55 -1.99 -4.12 3.77
C ASP A 55 -2.75 -3.94 2.45
N LEU A 56 -2.00 -3.76 1.36
CA LEU A 56 -2.51 -3.63 -0.01
C LEU A 56 -1.78 -4.62 -0.92
N ALA A 57 -2.52 -5.39 -1.70
CA ALA A 57 -1.98 -6.23 -2.77
C ALA A 57 -2.53 -5.78 -4.12
N LEU A 58 -1.62 -5.56 -5.07
CA LEU A 58 -1.91 -5.25 -6.46
C LEU A 58 -1.62 -6.50 -7.29
N THR A 59 -2.60 -6.99 -8.04
CA THR A 59 -2.45 -8.18 -8.87
C THR A 59 -2.90 -7.90 -10.30
N CYS A 60 -2.21 -8.50 -11.27
CA CYS A 60 -2.56 -8.38 -12.68
C CYS A 60 -2.37 -9.76 -13.32
N GLU A 61 -3.42 -10.27 -13.95
CA GLU A 61 -3.35 -11.51 -14.73
C GLU A 61 -2.81 -11.20 -16.12
N TYR A 62 -2.01 -12.12 -16.68
CA TYR A 62 -1.40 -11.95 -17.99
C TYR A 62 -1.11 -13.30 -18.66
N GLU A 63 -1.04 -13.28 -20.00
CA GLU A 63 -0.48 -14.36 -20.81
C GLU A 63 1.00 -14.10 -21.09
N GLU A 64 1.82 -15.13 -21.31
CA GLU A 64 3.30 -15.01 -21.43
C GLU A 64 3.76 -13.91 -22.41
N ASN A 65 3.08 -13.77 -23.56
CA ASN A 65 3.34 -12.74 -24.56
C ASN A 65 3.02 -11.30 -24.12
N THR A 66 2.32 -11.11 -22.99
CA THR A 66 1.88 -9.83 -22.41
C THR A 66 2.50 -9.54 -21.04
N LYS A 67 3.46 -10.35 -20.57
CA LYS A 67 4.15 -10.16 -19.28
C LYS A 67 4.64 -8.72 -19.08
N SER A 68 5.29 -8.16 -20.11
CA SER A 68 5.84 -6.80 -20.05
C SER A 68 4.75 -5.73 -19.90
N GLU A 69 3.60 -5.91 -20.54
CA GLU A 69 2.47 -4.99 -20.39
C GLU A 69 1.88 -5.06 -18.97
N ALA A 70 1.73 -6.26 -18.42
CA ALA A 70 1.22 -6.46 -17.06
C ALA A 70 2.16 -5.87 -16.00
N GLN A 71 3.48 -6.04 -16.17
CA GLN A 71 4.48 -5.41 -15.33
C GLN A 71 4.40 -3.88 -15.41
N ALA A 72 4.23 -3.31 -16.60
CA ALA A 72 4.06 -1.87 -16.77
C ALA A 72 2.78 -1.35 -16.08
N GLN A 73 1.68 -2.13 -16.11
CA GLN A 73 0.44 -1.79 -15.40
C GLN A 73 0.62 -1.84 -13.88
N LEU A 74 1.27 -2.89 -13.35
CA LEU A 74 1.58 -3.01 -11.92
C LEU A 74 2.54 -1.93 -11.43
N GLN A 75 3.52 -1.56 -12.25
CA GLN A 75 4.42 -0.44 -11.95
C GLN A 75 3.65 0.88 -11.91
N HIS A 76 2.77 1.14 -12.89
CA HIS A 76 1.94 2.35 -12.89
C HIS A 76 1.04 2.43 -11.65
N ALA A 77 0.41 1.31 -11.27
CA ALA A 77 -0.40 1.25 -10.06
C ALA A 77 0.44 1.48 -8.78
N SER A 78 1.65 0.91 -8.73
CA SER A 78 2.58 1.13 -7.61
C SER A 78 3.03 2.59 -7.50
N ASP A 79 3.23 3.28 -8.63
CA ASP A 79 3.55 4.70 -8.65
C ASP A 79 2.40 5.55 -8.09
N ILE A 80 1.15 5.23 -8.45
CA ILE A 80 -0.04 5.90 -7.90
C ILE A 80 -0.10 5.74 -6.37
N VAL A 81 0.12 4.52 -5.85
CA VAL A 81 0.17 4.27 -4.40
C VAL A 81 1.27 5.09 -3.74
N SER A 82 2.47 5.11 -4.33
CA SER A 82 3.60 5.88 -3.80
C SER A 82 3.31 7.38 -3.74
N ASP A 83 2.72 7.93 -4.80
CA ASP A 83 2.39 9.35 -4.87
C ASP A 83 1.25 9.72 -3.92
N PHE A 84 0.24 8.86 -3.77
CA PHE A 84 -0.81 9.02 -2.77
C PHE A 84 -0.25 9.05 -1.34
N CYS A 85 0.66 8.12 -1.01
CA CYS A 85 1.32 8.06 0.29
C CYS A 85 2.11 9.35 0.58
N LYS A 86 2.90 9.84 -0.38
CA LYS A 86 3.62 11.12 -0.26
C LYS A 86 2.66 12.29 -0.06
N ALA A 87 1.59 12.37 -0.86
CA ALA A 87 0.62 13.47 -0.80
C ALA A 87 -0.17 13.48 0.51
N SER A 88 -0.43 12.30 1.07
CA SER A 88 -1.28 12.13 2.25
C SER A 88 -0.51 11.99 3.56
N ASN A 89 0.82 12.16 3.52
CA ASN A 89 1.72 12.00 4.67
C ASN A 89 1.58 10.63 5.36
N VAL A 90 1.41 9.58 4.54
CA VAL A 90 1.44 8.17 4.95
C VAL A 90 2.75 7.57 4.47
N GLU A 91 3.44 6.86 5.35
CA GLU A 91 4.73 6.27 5.04
C GLU A 91 4.55 4.84 4.50
N LEU A 92 5.09 4.57 3.31
CA LEU A 92 5.25 3.21 2.83
C LEU A 92 6.37 2.53 3.61
N SER A 93 6.23 1.24 3.87
CA SER A 93 7.28 0.40 4.47
C SER A 93 7.96 -0.44 3.39
N PRO A 94 9.05 0.04 2.73
CA PRO A 94 9.60 -0.64 1.56
C PRO A 94 10.05 -2.06 1.88
N GLY A 95 10.66 -2.28 3.05
CA GLY A 95 11.10 -3.60 3.49
C GLY A 95 9.99 -4.60 3.82
N LYS A 96 8.72 -4.18 3.77
CA LYS A 96 7.54 -5.07 3.87
C LYS A 96 6.85 -5.27 2.53
N CYS A 97 7.13 -4.42 1.55
CA CYS A 97 6.59 -4.58 0.21
C CYS A 97 7.36 -5.71 -0.49
N ALA A 98 6.63 -6.58 -1.18
CA ALA A 98 7.21 -7.70 -1.92
C ALA A 98 6.50 -7.82 -3.27
N TYR A 99 7.24 -8.33 -4.25
CA TYR A 99 6.71 -8.69 -5.56
C TYR A 99 6.86 -10.19 -5.77
N THR A 100 5.86 -10.82 -6.37
CA THR A 100 5.92 -12.24 -6.72
C THR A 100 5.08 -12.53 -7.94
N VAL A 101 5.49 -13.54 -8.70
CA VAL A 101 4.77 -14.03 -9.88
C VAL A 101 4.19 -15.39 -9.57
N PHE A 102 2.88 -15.54 -9.76
CA PHE A 102 2.20 -16.83 -9.64
C PHE A 102 2.03 -17.44 -11.03
N GLN A 103 2.57 -18.64 -11.22
CA GLN A 103 2.48 -19.39 -12.49
C GLN A 103 1.95 -20.80 -12.22
N THR A 104 1.24 -21.36 -13.19
CA THR A 104 0.73 -22.73 -13.12
C THR A 104 1.80 -23.78 -13.45
N GLU A 105 2.91 -23.41 -14.09
CA GLU A 105 4.03 -24.29 -14.43
C GLU A 105 5.39 -23.69 -13.98
N PHE A 106 6.33 -24.57 -13.60
CA PHE A 106 7.46 -24.35 -12.69
C PHE A 106 8.65 -23.47 -13.18
N ALA A 107 8.50 -22.61 -14.18
CA ALA A 107 9.68 -21.89 -14.72
C ALA A 107 9.36 -20.48 -15.22
N CYS A 108 9.78 -19.44 -14.48
CA CYS A 108 10.50 -18.31 -15.08
C CYS A 108 11.08 -17.31 -14.05
N GLU A 109 12.08 -16.57 -14.52
CA GLU A 109 12.81 -15.48 -13.86
C GLU A 109 11.91 -14.26 -13.56
N LEU A 110 12.19 -13.65 -12.40
CA LEU A 110 11.56 -12.42 -11.89
C LEU A 110 12.10 -11.21 -12.66
N ASP A 111 11.22 -10.42 -13.28
CA ASP A 111 11.56 -9.07 -13.74
C ASP A 111 11.17 -8.07 -12.64
N GLU A 112 12.08 -7.14 -12.31
CA GLU A 112 11.97 -6.28 -11.13
C GLU A 112 10.83 -5.24 -11.23
N LEU A 113 10.01 -5.12 -10.18
CA LEU A 113 9.18 -3.94 -9.92
C LEU A 113 9.91 -3.01 -8.94
N ARG A 114 9.73 -1.70 -9.11
CA ARG A 114 10.43 -0.69 -8.31
C ARG A 114 9.44 0.13 -7.50
N LEU A 115 9.74 0.37 -6.23
CA LEU A 115 9.03 1.40 -5.47
C LEU A 115 9.63 2.76 -5.83
N THR A 116 8.86 3.59 -6.52
CA THR A 116 9.28 4.94 -6.90
C THR A 116 9.27 5.87 -5.68
N GLY A 117 10.41 5.96 -4.99
CA GLY A 117 10.57 6.84 -3.82
C GLY A 117 11.75 6.49 -2.93
N SER A 118 12.19 5.23 -2.91
CA SER A 118 13.37 4.77 -2.15
C SER A 118 14.55 4.35 -3.05
N GLY A 119 14.32 4.13 -4.35
CA GLY A 119 15.33 3.55 -5.24
C GLY A 119 15.59 2.07 -4.96
N GLU A 120 14.80 1.44 -4.09
CA GLU A 120 14.91 0.03 -3.74
C GLU A 120 14.06 -0.82 -4.68
N SER A 121 14.66 -1.93 -5.12
CA SER A 121 14.01 -2.92 -5.97
C SER A 121 13.23 -3.91 -5.12
N LEU A 122 12.01 -4.26 -5.54
CA LEU A 122 11.20 -5.30 -4.91
C LEU A 122 11.67 -6.64 -5.47
N VAL A 123 12.73 -7.20 -4.88
CA VAL A 123 13.19 -8.58 -5.13
C VAL A 123 12.82 -9.44 -3.93
#